data_AF-A0AA35M046-F1
#
_entry.id   AF-A0AA35M046-F1
#
_cell.length_a   1.000
_cell.length_b   1.000
_cell.length_c   1.000
_cell.angle_alpha   90.00
_cell.angle_beta   90.00
_cell.angle_gamma   90.00
#
_symmetry.space_group_name_H-M   'P 1'
#
loop_
_entity.id
_entity.type
_entity.pdbx_description
1 polymer ?
#
loop_
_entity_poly.entity_id
_entity_poly.type
_entity_poly.pdbx_seq_one_letter_code
_entity_poly.pdbx_strand_id
1 'polypeptide(L)'
;MAGGSRASHAKTRNACGRCKQRRVRCNGQGPVCNHCHRRAEYCDYQDKSHQSGVSVPLGRSVPRPIVGSLVRNPVPAETGVPGIALCLFESEIPLWNTMLPHELTNHVFLRHMMVSLDALTHDAKQRSFFHQVESSRQFRKVVPTLTETNWLASMIFGIGLMSFHFQIARAAQPQTSSPDPFRALLVLRYSAPLARAIGPWFINSMLPSMIRRNNEAPLPLDERDDMAILNLHTLLDGDILSLSTKTHAVCEHAIHALYQWLLVTSGRPRTWRDFIEWPAAISDEFLVLAQQQKHPAAVIILIHWCAVMGNAPKAWFMDGWAVAAGSQAMSWLDESWRQSPGMVWAREKLMI
;
A
#
# COMPACT_ATOMS: atom_id res chain seq x y z
N MET A 1 -22.15 36.03 48.92
CA MET A 1 -22.37 35.78 47.48
C MET A 1 -21.12 36.26 46.76
N ALA A 2 -20.49 35.58 45.79
CA ALA A 2 -20.92 34.48 44.93
C ALA A 2 -19.79 33.44 44.78
N GLY A 3 -20.13 32.16 44.95
CA GLY A 3 -19.24 31.03 44.70
C GLY A 3 -19.26 30.66 43.22
N GLY A 4 -18.08 30.65 42.58
CA GLY A 4 -17.92 30.30 41.17
C GLY A 4 -18.29 28.84 40.90
N SER A 5 -19.31 28.64 40.08
CA SER A 5 -19.77 27.33 39.62
C SER A 5 -18.70 26.70 38.71
N ARG A 6 -17.93 25.75 39.25
CA ARG A 6 -17.08 24.86 38.44
C ARG A 6 -17.98 23.97 37.58
N ALA A 7 -18.01 24.22 36.28
CA ALA A 7 -18.71 23.38 35.33
C ALA A 7 -18.22 21.92 35.45
N SER A 8 -19.14 21.01 35.79
CA SER A 8 -18.85 19.58 35.86
C SER A 8 -18.62 19.04 34.44
N HIS A 9 -17.37 18.79 34.09
CA HIS A 9 -17.03 18.22 32.78
C HIS A 9 -17.49 16.76 32.66
N ALA A 10 -18.11 16.45 31.52
CA ALA A 10 -18.57 15.10 31.17
C ALA A 10 -17.41 14.10 31.17
N LYS A 11 -17.54 13.03 31.96
CA LYS A 11 -16.55 11.96 32.08
C LYS A 11 -16.46 11.18 30.76
N THR A 12 -15.29 11.16 30.13
CA THR A 12 -15.03 10.26 28.99
C THR A 12 -14.93 8.82 29.50
N ARG A 13 -15.89 7.96 29.11
CA ARG A 13 -15.91 6.53 29.47
C ARG A 13 -14.65 5.79 29.00
N ASN A 14 -14.08 6.21 27.87
CA ASN A 14 -12.88 5.64 27.27
C ASN A 14 -11.70 6.61 27.43
N ALA A 15 -11.21 6.78 28.66
CA ALA A 15 -9.95 7.48 28.93
C ALA A 15 -8.86 6.48 29.33
N CYS A 16 -7.64 6.71 28.84
CA CYS A 16 -6.45 5.93 29.18
C CYS A 16 -6.12 6.05 30.68
N GLY A 17 -5.52 5.02 31.27
CA GLY A 17 -5.21 4.93 32.70
C GLY A 17 -4.37 6.10 33.20
N ARG A 18 -3.38 6.55 32.42
CA ARG A 18 -2.54 7.71 32.76
C ARG A 18 -3.32 9.02 32.81
N CYS A 19 -4.21 9.27 31.83
CA CYS A 19 -5.06 10.46 31.84
C CYS A 19 -6.08 10.43 32.99
N LYS A 20 -6.62 9.24 33.33
CA LYS A 20 -7.50 9.04 34.49
C LYS A 20 -6.77 9.36 35.80
N GLN A 21 -5.56 8.82 35.99
CA GLN A 21 -4.72 9.08 37.16
C GLN A 21 -4.42 10.58 37.33
N ARG A 22 -4.15 11.25 36.21
CA ARG A 22 -3.83 12.69 36.16
C ARG A 22 -5.05 13.61 36.22
N ARG A 23 -6.26 13.05 36.20
CA ARG A 23 -7.52 13.81 36.18
C ARG A 23 -7.57 14.84 35.03
N VAL A 24 -6.97 14.50 33.88
CA VAL A 24 -6.98 15.30 32.65
C VAL A 24 -7.85 14.62 31.59
N ARG A 25 -8.44 15.40 30.67
CA ARG A 25 -9.29 14.85 29.60
C ARG A 25 -8.45 14.10 28.58
N CYS A 26 -8.64 12.79 28.50
CA CYS A 26 -8.06 11.97 27.44
C CYS A 26 -8.78 12.23 26.11
N ASN A 27 -8.03 12.34 25.01
CA ASN A 27 -8.58 12.45 23.66
C ASN A 27 -9.07 11.11 23.08
N GLY A 28 -8.83 9.97 23.76
CA GLY A 28 -9.40 8.68 23.37
C GLY A 28 -8.81 8.06 22.11
N GLN A 29 -7.80 8.67 21.48
CA GLN A 29 -7.15 8.15 20.27
C GLN A 29 -6.06 7.13 20.66
N GLY A 30 -6.14 5.92 20.10
CA GLY A 30 -5.09 4.90 20.17
C GLY A 30 -4.16 4.97 18.94
N PRO A 31 -2.97 4.32 18.96
CA PRO A 31 -2.43 3.47 20.01
C PRO A 31 -1.87 4.25 21.22
N VAL A 32 -1.65 5.56 21.10
CA VAL A 32 -1.18 6.44 22.19
C VAL A 32 -2.00 7.72 22.16
N CYS A 33 -2.53 8.14 23.31
CA CYS A 33 -3.28 9.39 23.42
C CYS A 33 -2.34 10.61 23.32
N ASN A 34 -2.83 11.78 22.87
CA ASN A 34 -1.97 12.95 22.59
C ASN A 34 -1.23 13.46 23.83
N HIS A 35 -1.83 13.32 25.02
CA HIS A 35 -1.18 13.70 26.28
C HIS A 35 -0.06 12.75 26.69
N CYS A 36 -0.22 11.44 26.47
CA CYS A 36 0.85 10.47 26.72
C CYS A 36 1.97 10.60 25.67
N HIS A 37 1.61 10.84 24.41
CA HIS A 37 2.56 11.04 23.32
C HIS A 37 3.47 12.26 23.55
N ARG A 38 2.88 13.43 23.85
CA ARG A 38 3.66 14.66 24.10
C ARG A 38 4.61 14.55 25.29
N ARG A 39 4.37 13.64 26.22
CA ARG A 39 5.18 13.44 27.42
C ARG A 39 6.12 12.23 27.30
N ALA A 40 6.14 11.56 26.14
CA ALA A 40 6.89 10.33 25.90
C ALA A 40 6.62 9.26 26.98
N GLU A 41 5.37 9.15 27.42
CA GLU A 41 4.97 8.23 28.47
C GLU A 41 4.14 7.06 27.94
N TYR A 42 4.28 5.91 28.60
CA TYR A 42 3.51 4.71 28.32
C TYR A 42 2.00 4.94 28.40
N CYS A 43 1.26 4.48 27.39
CA CYS A 43 -0.20 4.58 27.30
C CYS A 43 -0.82 3.19 27.22
N ASP A 44 -1.75 2.86 28.11
CA ASP A 44 -2.48 1.57 28.17
C ASP A 44 -3.38 1.30 26.95
N TYR A 45 -3.49 2.26 26.03
CA TYR A 45 -4.06 2.02 24.70
C TYR A 45 -3.15 1.18 23.80
N GLN A 46 -1.84 1.18 24.06
CA GLN A 46 -0.89 0.31 23.37
C GLN A 46 -1.23 -1.16 23.63
N ASP A 47 -1.63 -1.53 24.86
CA ASP A 47 -2.03 -2.90 25.20
C ASP A 47 -3.38 -3.30 24.61
N LYS A 48 -4.33 -2.37 24.55
CA LYS A 48 -5.69 -2.64 24.04
C LYS A 48 -5.75 -2.75 22.52
N SER A 49 -4.78 -2.18 21.79
CA SER A 49 -4.56 -2.47 20.38
C SER A 49 -4.04 -3.88 20.12
N HIS A 50 -3.46 -4.56 21.12
CA HIS A 50 -2.97 -5.93 21.01
C HIS A 50 -3.99 -7.00 21.46
N GLN A 51 -4.99 -6.64 22.28
CA GLN A 51 -5.96 -7.60 22.85
C GLN A 51 -7.39 -7.49 22.31
N SER A 52 -7.67 -6.52 21.45
CA SER A 52 -8.92 -6.53 20.67
C SER A 52 -8.73 -7.48 19.49
N GLY A 53 -9.08 -8.76 19.66
CA GLY A 53 -9.24 -9.70 18.55
C GLY A 53 -10.26 -9.15 17.57
N VAL A 54 -9.79 -8.39 16.59
CA VAL A 54 -10.61 -7.87 15.52
C VAL A 54 -10.93 -9.05 14.62
N SER A 55 -12.17 -9.55 14.70
CA SER A 55 -12.84 -10.14 13.54
C SER A 55 -12.84 -9.07 12.45
N VAL A 56 -11.83 -9.07 11.59
CA VAL A 56 -11.69 -8.14 10.47
C VAL A 56 -12.73 -8.57 9.43
N PRO A 57 -13.75 -7.75 9.10
CA PRO A 57 -14.56 -8.00 7.93
C PRO A 57 -13.65 -7.73 6.71
N LEU A 58 -13.09 -8.79 6.15
CA LEU A 58 -12.43 -8.76 4.85
C LEU A 58 -13.51 -8.56 3.76
N GLY A 59 -13.91 -7.31 3.53
CA GLY A 59 -14.72 -6.96 2.36
C GLY A 59 -15.47 -5.64 2.44
N ARG A 60 -14.97 -4.62 1.74
CA ARG A 60 -15.82 -3.73 0.95
C ARG A 60 -15.51 -3.97 -0.54
N SER A 61 -16.59 -4.06 -1.30
CA SER A 61 -16.69 -4.52 -2.68
C SER A 61 -15.85 -3.72 -3.68
N VAL A 62 -15.16 -4.44 -4.57
CA VAL A 62 -14.75 -3.94 -5.90
C VAL A 62 -15.84 -4.37 -6.91
N PRO A 63 -16.21 -3.55 -7.92
CA PRO A 63 -17.27 -3.89 -8.87
C PRO A 63 -16.99 -5.20 -9.62
N ARG A 64 -18.01 -6.06 -9.68
CA ARG A 64 -18.02 -7.31 -10.48
C ARG A 64 -17.99 -6.99 -11.98
N PRO A 65 -17.11 -7.60 -12.78
CA PRO A 65 -17.42 -7.89 -14.17
C PRO A 65 -18.44 -9.04 -14.23
N ILE A 66 -19.41 -8.95 -15.14
CA ILE A 66 -20.37 -10.02 -15.44
C ILE A 66 -19.58 -11.12 -16.16
N VAL A 67 -19.35 -12.26 -15.50
CA VAL A 67 -18.68 -13.43 -16.11
C VAL A 67 -19.74 -14.46 -16.48
N GLY A 68 -19.92 -14.68 -17.78
CA GLY A 68 -20.72 -15.78 -18.33
C GLY A 68 -20.14 -17.15 -17.94
N SER A 69 -21.03 -18.13 -17.83
CA SER A 69 -20.77 -19.50 -17.37
C SER A 69 -19.61 -20.17 -18.11
N LEU A 70 -18.42 -20.20 -17.50
CA LEU A 70 -17.31 -21.06 -17.91
C LEU A 70 -17.25 -22.31 -17.02
N VAL A 71 -17.09 -23.45 -17.68
CA VAL A 71 -16.99 -24.81 -17.13
C VAL A 71 -15.91 -24.88 -16.04
N ARG A 72 -16.23 -25.47 -14.89
CA ARG A 72 -15.25 -25.77 -13.81
C ARG A 72 -14.32 -26.88 -14.28
N ASN A 73 -13.22 -26.53 -14.93
CA ASN A 73 -12.12 -27.47 -15.09
C ASN A 73 -11.35 -27.58 -13.76
N PRO A 74 -11.00 -28.80 -13.30
CA PRO A 74 -10.14 -28.98 -12.14
C PRO A 74 -8.79 -28.31 -12.41
N VAL A 75 -8.31 -27.54 -11.42
CA VAL A 75 -6.99 -26.89 -11.49
C VAL A 75 -5.92 -27.99 -11.45
N PRO A 76 -5.06 -28.12 -12.48
CA PRO A 76 -3.97 -29.09 -12.47
C PRO A 76 -3.08 -28.87 -11.23
N ALA A 77 -2.59 -29.96 -10.63
CA ALA A 77 -1.65 -29.89 -9.51
C ALA A 77 -0.29 -29.29 -9.93
N GLU A 78 0.05 -29.39 -11.21
CA GLU A 78 1.28 -28.87 -11.82
C GLU A 78 0.96 -27.61 -12.62
N THR A 79 0.95 -26.48 -11.94
CA THR A 79 0.94 -25.19 -12.63
C THR A 79 2.40 -24.81 -12.86
N GLY A 80 2.87 -24.87 -14.13
CA GLY A 80 4.24 -24.53 -14.55
C GLY A 80 4.62 -23.05 -14.41
N VAL A 81 4.03 -22.34 -13.44
CA VAL A 81 4.28 -20.92 -13.21
C VAL A 81 5.57 -20.82 -12.40
N PRO A 82 6.65 -20.25 -12.96
CA PRO A 82 7.88 -20.11 -12.22
C PRO A 82 7.61 -19.16 -11.04
N GLY A 83 8.25 -19.37 -9.89
CA GLY A 83 8.20 -18.46 -8.75
C GLY A 83 8.51 -16.99 -9.10
N ILE A 84 9.05 -16.74 -10.29
CA ILE A 84 9.26 -15.43 -10.94
C ILE A 84 8.05 -14.48 -10.89
N ALA A 85 6.81 -15.00 -10.82
CA ALA A 85 5.63 -14.15 -10.71
C ALA A 85 5.50 -13.45 -9.34
N LEU A 86 6.24 -13.92 -8.34
CA LEU A 86 6.29 -13.40 -6.97
C LEU A 86 7.58 -12.63 -6.66
N CYS A 87 8.59 -12.75 -7.53
CA CYS A 87 9.92 -12.16 -7.34
C CYS A 87 9.97 -10.69 -7.73
N LEU A 88 10.55 -9.86 -6.87
CA LEU A 88 11.04 -8.54 -7.24
C LEU A 88 12.44 -8.60 -7.87
N PHE A 89 13.25 -9.60 -7.49
CA PHE A 89 14.58 -9.84 -8.03
C PHE A 89 14.75 -11.29 -8.51
N GLU A 90 15.54 -11.50 -9.58
CA GLU A 90 15.85 -12.84 -10.09
C GLU A 90 16.54 -13.73 -9.04
N SER A 91 17.33 -13.12 -8.15
CA SER A 91 17.99 -13.80 -7.03
C SER A 91 17.02 -14.42 -6.01
N GLU A 92 15.73 -14.05 -6.03
CA GLU A 92 14.68 -14.65 -5.19
C GLU A 92 14.10 -15.93 -5.80
N ILE A 93 14.35 -16.22 -7.09
CA ILE A 93 13.78 -17.39 -7.78
C ILE A 93 14.09 -18.72 -7.05
N PRO A 94 15.34 -19.02 -6.61
CA PRO A 94 15.64 -20.27 -5.92
C PRO A 94 14.89 -20.44 -4.60
N LEU A 95 14.72 -19.34 -3.85
CA LEU A 95 13.95 -19.31 -2.61
C LEU A 95 12.50 -19.71 -2.87
N TRP A 96 11.84 -19.04 -3.82
CA TRP A 96 10.44 -19.29 -4.12
C TRP A 96 10.20 -20.66 -4.74
N ASN A 97 11.10 -21.14 -5.61
CA ASN A 97 11.02 -22.50 -6.17
C ASN A 97 11.12 -23.59 -5.09
N THR A 98 11.77 -23.31 -3.96
CA THR A 98 11.87 -24.24 -2.82
C THR A 98 10.61 -24.23 -1.96
N MET A 99 10.05 -23.04 -1.68
CA MET A 99 8.95 -22.89 -0.72
C MET A 99 7.56 -23.06 -1.34
N LEU A 100 7.37 -22.58 -2.58
CA LEU A 100 6.07 -22.52 -3.23
C LEU A 100 5.40 -23.90 -3.46
N PRO A 101 6.11 -24.99 -3.83
CA PRO A 101 5.46 -26.28 -4.09
C PRO A 101 4.70 -26.85 -2.89
N HIS A 102 5.24 -26.71 -1.67
CA HIS A 102 4.58 -27.18 -0.46
C HIS A 102 3.27 -26.41 -0.23
N GLU A 103 3.33 -25.08 -0.34
CA GLU A 103 2.18 -24.20 -0.18
C GLU A 103 1.12 -24.44 -1.25
N LEU A 104 1.53 -24.65 -2.52
CA LEU A 104 0.61 -24.97 -3.62
C LEU A 104 -0.08 -26.31 -3.44
N THR A 105 0.57 -27.31 -2.83
CA THR A 105 -0.06 -28.61 -2.55
C THR A 105 -1.17 -28.46 -1.52
N ASN A 106 -0.91 -27.70 -0.46
CA ASN A 106 -1.82 -27.57 0.68
C ASN A 106 -2.93 -26.52 0.49
N HIS A 107 -2.73 -25.54 -0.40
CA HIS A 107 -3.63 -24.39 -0.52
C HIS A 107 -4.22 -24.23 -1.93
N VAL A 108 -5.49 -24.63 -2.08
CA VAL A 108 -6.26 -24.50 -3.34
C VAL A 108 -6.29 -23.06 -3.87
N PHE A 109 -6.43 -22.07 -2.98
CA PHE A 109 -6.48 -20.66 -3.38
C PHE A 109 -5.18 -20.20 -4.03
N LEU A 110 -4.03 -20.73 -3.61
CA LEU A 110 -2.74 -20.40 -4.22
C LEU A 110 -2.61 -21.00 -5.61
N ARG A 111 -3.10 -22.23 -5.83
CA ARG A 111 -3.13 -22.82 -7.19
C ARG A 111 -3.96 -21.96 -8.15
N HIS A 112 -5.13 -21.48 -7.70
CA HIS A 112 -5.91 -20.52 -8.47
C HIS A 112 -5.16 -19.20 -8.71
N MET A 113 -4.42 -18.68 -7.73
CA MET A 113 -3.61 -17.48 -7.92
C MET A 113 -2.53 -17.70 -8.97
N MET A 114 -1.83 -18.84 -8.94
CA MET A 114 -0.79 -19.15 -9.93
C MET A 114 -1.36 -19.26 -11.34
N VAL A 115 -2.45 -20.03 -11.54
CA VAL A 115 -3.11 -20.10 -12.85
C VAL A 115 -3.56 -18.72 -13.33
N SER A 116 -4.03 -17.86 -12.42
CA SER A 116 -4.43 -16.51 -12.77
C SER A 116 -3.27 -15.67 -13.32
N LEU A 117 -2.10 -15.74 -12.68
CA LEU A 117 -0.91 -15.00 -13.10
C LEU A 117 -0.35 -15.55 -14.42
N ASP A 118 -0.31 -16.87 -14.56
CA ASP A 118 0.12 -17.53 -15.80
C ASP A 118 -0.82 -17.29 -16.97
N ALA A 119 -2.14 -17.22 -16.73
CA ALA A 119 -3.07 -16.87 -17.79
C ALA A 119 -2.86 -15.42 -18.29
N LEU A 120 -2.34 -14.49 -17.47
CA LEU A 120 -2.04 -13.12 -17.92
C LEU A 120 -0.79 -13.07 -18.80
N THR A 121 0.22 -13.90 -18.55
CA THR A 121 1.42 -13.94 -19.39
C THR A 121 1.13 -14.43 -20.80
N HIS A 122 0.06 -15.23 -20.96
CA HIS A 122 -0.40 -15.77 -22.24
C HIS A 122 -1.62 -15.03 -22.83
N ASP A 123 -1.91 -13.80 -22.37
CA ASP A 123 -3.04 -12.95 -22.80
C ASP A 123 -4.44 -13.62 -22.70
N ALA A 124 -4.59 -14.62 -21.84
CA ALA A 124 -5.86 -15.31 -21.57
C ALA A 124 -6.66 -14.58 -20.49
N LYS A 125 -7.02 -13.31 -20.73
CA LYS A 125 -7.63 -12.39 -19.75
C LYS A 125 -8.84 -13.00 -19.03
N GLN A 126 -9.80 -13.56 -19.75
CA GLN A 126 -11.02 -14.12 -19.15
C GLN A 126 -10.71 -15.28 -18.17
N ARG A 127 -9.80 -16.19 -18.56
CA ARG A 127 -9.34 -17.28 -17.71
C ARG A 127 -8.63 -16.74 -16.47
N SER A 128 -7.77 -15.74 -16.66
CA SER A 128 -7.08 -15.09 -15.56
C SER A 128 -8.05 -14.51 -14.52
N PHE A 129 -8.98 -13.64 -14.95
CA PHE A 129 -9.97 -13.05 -14.05
C PHE A 129 -10.81 -14.10 -13.31
N PHE A 130 -11.22 -15.17 -14.00
CA PHE A 130 -11.95 -16.27 -13.37
C PHE A 130 -11.15 -16.89 -12.22
N HIS A 131 -9.88 -17.25 -12.47
CA HIS A 131 -9.04 -17.87 -11.45
C HIS A 131 -8.68 -16.89 -10.33
N GLN A 132 -8.51 -15.59 -10.60
CA GLN A 132 -8.27 -14.59 -9.55
C GLN A 132 -9.46 -14.45 -8.59
N VAL A 133 -10.68 -14.40 -9.15
CA VAL A 133 -11.92 -14.30 -8.36
C VAL A 133 -12.07 -15.55 -7.50
N GLU A 134 -11.84 -16.73 -8.08
CA GLU A 134 -11.94 -17.99 -7.36
C GLU A 134 -10.85 -18.12 -6.28
N SER A 135 -9.62 -17.70 -6.56
CA SER A 135 -8.53 -17.60 -5.57
C SER A 135 -8.94 -16.74 -4.37
N SER A 136 -9.41 -15.53 -4.64
CA SER A 136 -9.86 -14.58 -3.60
C SER A 136 -11.03 -15.11 -2.79
N ARG A 137 -11.98 -15.79 -3.45
CA ARG A 137 -13.15 -16.40 -2.79
C ARG A 137 -12.73 -17.54 -1.87
N GLN A 138 -11.84 -18.42 -2.32
CA GLN A 138 -11.34 -19.53 -1.54
C GLN A 138 -10.50 -19.03 -0.36
N PHE A 139 -9.59 -18.07 -0.59
CA PHE A 139 -8.78 -17.47 0.48
C PHE A 139 -9.65 -16.96 1.64
N ARG A 140 -10.69 -16.16 1.35
CA ARG A 140 -11.62 -15.66 2.39
C ARG A 140 -12.39 -16.77 3.10
N LYS A 141 -12.65 -17.88 2.42
CA LYS A 141 -13.38 -19.03 3.00
C LYS A 141 -12.49 -19.84 3.94
N VAL A 142 -11.24 -20.12 3.55
CA VAL A 142 -10.34 -21.02 4.30
C VAL A 142 -9.39 -20.30 5.25
N VAL A 143 -9.19 -18.99 5.10
CA VAL A 143 -8.35 -18.16 5.98
C VAL A 143 -9.21 -17.07 6.64
N PRO A 144 -10.11 -17.43 7.58
CA PRO A 144 -10.85 -16.44 8.34
C PRO A 144 -9.96 -15.67 9.33
N THR A 145 -8.90 -16.32 9.80
CA THR A 145 -7.92 -15.77 10.75
C THR A 145 -6.53 -16.25 10.40
N LEU A 146 -5.53 -15.38 10.57
CA LEU A 146 -4.12 -15.74 10.39
C LEU A 146 -3.61 -16.58 11.56
N THR A 147 -2.82 -17.61 11.24
CA THR A 147 -2.25 -18.56 12.17
C THR A 147 -0.78 -18.82 11.83
N GLU A 148 -0.07 -19.46 12.75
CA GLU A 148 1.32 -19.94 12.56
C GLU A 148 1.47 -20.90 11.36
N THR A 149 0.39 -21.56 10.96
CA THR A 149 0.38 -22.55 9.86
C THR A 149 -0.05 -22.00 8.51
N ASN A 150 -0.62 -20.78 8.45
CA ASN A 150 -1.15 -20.23 7.20
C ASN A 150 -0.60 -18.83 6.83
N TRP A 151 0.25 -18.24 7.67
CA TRP A 151 0.79 -16.90 7.41
C TRP A 151 1.62 -16.85 6.12
N LEU A 152 2.40 -17.89 5.82
CA LEU A 152 3.23 -17.98 4.62
C LEU A 152 2.34 -18.06 3.37
N ALA A 153 1.36 -18.96 3.36
CA ALA A 153 0.37 -19.05 2.29
C ALA A 153 -0.35 -17.72 2.06
N SER A 154 -0.71 -17.02 3.15
CA SER A 154 -1.39 -15.74 3.10
C SER A 154 -0.49 -14.62 2.57
N MET A 155 0.80 -14.66 2.90
CA MET A 155 1.81 -13.76 2.35
C MET A 155 1.96 -13.96 0.84
N ILE A 156 2.10 -15.22 0.39
CA ILE A 156 2.21 -15.58 -1.04
C ILE A 156 0.96 -15.11 -1.80
N PHE A 157 -0.23 -15.32 -1.22
CA PHE A 157 -1.48 -14.82 -1.81
C PHE A 157 -1.49 -13.30 -1.94
N GLY A 158 -1.07 -12.56 -0.89
CA GLY A 158 -0.98 -11.10 -0.91
C GLY A 158 -0.02 -10.59 -2.00
N ILE A 159 1.16 -11.19 -2.09
CA ILE A 159 2.16 -10.89 -3.13
C ILE A 159 1.58 -11.19 -4.52
N GLY A 160 0.99 -12.37 -4.71
CA GLY A 160 0.38 -12.76 -5.98
C GLY A 160 -0.75 -11.81 -6.41
N LEU A 161 -1.56 -11.34 -5.47
CA LEU A 161 -2.59 -10.34 -5.73
C LEU A 161 -1.99 -9.01 -6.21
N MET A 162 -0.93 -8.53 -5.56
CA MET A 162 -0.23 -7.31 -5.96
C MET A 162 0.38 -7.48 -7.37
N SER A 163 1.09 -8.58 -7.63
CA SER A 163 1.62 -8.92 -8.96
C SER A 163 0.52 -8.94 -10.03
N PHE A 164 -0.62 -9.57 -9.76
CA PHE A 164 -1.76 -9.63 -10.68
C PHE A 164 -2.25 -8.23 -11.08
N HIS A 165 -2.38 -7.32 -10.11
CA HIS A 165 -2.88 -5.97 -10.37
C HIS A 165 -1.87 -5.12 -11.16
N PHE A 166 -0.57 -5.27 -10.91
CA PHE A 166 0.46 -4.65 -11.75
C PHE A 166 0.45 -5.19 -13.18
N GLN A 167 0.32 -6.51 -13.36
CA GLN A 167 0.24 -7.12 -14.69
C GLN A 167 -0.98 -6.66 -15.49
N ILE A 168 -2.16 -6.56 -14.86
CA ILE A 168 -3.36 -6.05 -15.53
C ILE A 168 -3.20 -4.60 -15.93
N ALA A 169 -2.62 -3.77 -15.05
CA ALA A 169 -2.36 -2.38 -15.37
C ALA A 169 -1.45 -2.28 -16.60
N ARG A 170 -0.41 -3.12 -16.69
CA ARG A 170 0.49 -3.20 -17.84
C ARG A 170 -0.21 -3.74 -19.11
N ALA A 171 -1.08 -4.74 -18.98
CA ALA A 171 -1.79 -5.38 -20.10
C ALA A 171 -3.02 -4.59 -20.61
N ALA A 172 -3.34 -3.46 -19.96
CA ALA A 172 -4.36 -2.54 -20.41
C ALA A 172 -3.86 -1.86 -21.70
N GLN A 173 -4.60 -2.03 -22.80
CA GLN A 173 -4.18 -1.54 -24.11
C GLN A 173 -4.13 0.00 -24.13
N PRO A 174 -3.10 0.62 -24.75
CA PRO A 174 -2.93 2.07 -24.79
C PRO A 174 -4.11 2.85 -25.36
N GLN A 175 -4.92 2.23 -26.24
CA GLN A 175 -5.99 2.92 -26.97
C GLN A 175 -7.40 2.78 -26.37
N THR A 176 -7.62 1.88 -25.41
CA THR A 176 -8.98 1.59 -24.90
C THR A 176 -9.13 1.67 -23.38
N SER A 177 -8.04 1.61 -22.61
CA SER A 177 -8.07 1.75 -21.15
C SER A 177 -6.68 2.13 -20.62
N SER A 178 -6.48 3.38 -20.22
CA SER A 178 -5.25 3.80 -19.52
C SER A 178 -5.10 3.08 -18.17
N PRO A 179 -3.88 2.69 -17.75
CA PRO A 179 -3.66 2.15 -16.41
C PRO A 179 -4.03 3.21 -15.36
N ASP A 180 -5.09 2.93 -14.60
CA ASP A 180 -5.48 3.79 -13.48
C ASP A 180 -4.49 3.61 -12.32
N PRO A 181 -3.65 4.61 -12.01
CA PRO A 181 -2.65 4.51 -10.93
C PRO A 181 -3.29 4.20 -9.58
N PHE A 182 -4.55 4.59 -9.38
CA PHE A 182 -5.27 4.31 -8.14
C PHE A 182 -5.57 2.84 -7.95
N ARG A 183 -5.71 2.03 -9.01
CA ARG A 183 -5.98 0.59 -8.83
C ARG A 183 -4.85 -0.11 -8.11
N ALA A 184 -3.61 0.16 -8.52
CA ALA A 184 -2.43 -0.38 -7.84
C ALA A 184 -2.31 0.21 -6.43
N LEU A 185 -2.42 1.53 -6.30
CA LEU A 185 -2.35 2.21 -4.99
C LEU A 185 -3.35 1.64 -3.98
N LEU A 186 -4.60 1.41 -4.38
CA LEU A 186 -5.64 0.84 -3.53
C LEU A 186 -5.31 -0.59 -3.11
N VAL A 187 -4.83 -1.42 -4.04
CA VAL A 187 -4.43 -2.81 -3.72
C VAL A 187 -3.28 -2.82 -2.71
N LEU A 188 -2.26 -1.98 -2.92
CA LEU A 188 -1.14 -1.81 -1.98
C LEU A 188 -1.63 -1.37 -0.59
N ARG A 189 -2.51 -0.35 -0.54
CA ARG A 189 -3.12 0.15 0.69
C ARG A 189 -3.90 -0.94 1.43
N TYR A 190 -4.74 -1.70 0.71
CA TYR A 190 -5.56 -2.77 1.29
C TYR A 190 -4.75 -4.00 1.72
N SER A 191 -3.54 -4.19 1.20
CA SER A 191 -2.61 -5.23 1.66
C SER A 191 -1.97 -4.90 3.01
N ALA A 192 -1.99 -3.64 3.46
CA ALA A 192 -1.28 -3.22 4.67
C ALA A 192 -1.75 -3.90 5.97
N PRO A 193 -3.06 -4.09 6.25
CA PRO A 193 -3.50 -4.85 7.42
C PRO A 193 -2.99 -6.29 7.41
N LEU A 194 -3.03 -6.97 6.26
CA LEU A 194 -2.54 -8.33 6.09
C LEU A 194 -1.01 -8.39 6.34
N ALA A 195 -0.25 -7.49 5.72
CA ALA A 195 1.20 -7.40 5.89
C ALA A 195 1.59 -7.15 7.36
N ARG A 196 0.90 -6.24 8.06
CA ARG A 196 1.14 -5.98 9.49
C ARG A 196 0.85 -7.20 10.36
N ALA A 197 -0.25 -7.90 10.08
CA ALA A 197 -0.61 -9.09 10.84
C ALA A 197 0.37 -10.26 10.61
N ILE A 198 0.95 -10.36 9.41
CA ILE A 198 1.98 -11.35 9.07
C ILE A 198 3.35 -11.02 9.72
N GLY A 199 3.63 -9.74 9.95
CA GLY A 199 4.92 -9.22 10.41
C GLY A 199 5.61 -10.01 11.53
N PRO A 200 4.93 -10.35 12.64
CA PRO A 200 5.55 -11.12 13.74
C PRO A 200 6.11 -12.48 13.30
N TRP A 201 5.41 -13.22 12.45
CA TRP A 201 5.91 -14.51 11.95
C TRP A 201 7.01 -14.34 10.90
N PHE A 202 6.86 -13.34 10.03
CA PHE A 202 7.87 -13.04 9.00
C PHE A 202 9.23 -12.72 9.62
N ILE A 203 9.27 -11.80 10.59
CA ILE A 203 10.52 -11.34 11.23
C ILE A 203 11.22 -12.48 11.98
N ASN A 204 10.46 -13.41 12.58
CA ASN A 204 11.00 -14.56 13.31
C ASN A 204 11.31 -15.78 12.41
N SER A 205 11.06 -15.69 11.11
CA SER A 205 11.37 -16.76 10.14
C SER A 205 12.78 -16.59 9.53
N MET A 206 13.18 -17.52 8.66
CA MET A 206 14.41 -17.41 7.87
C MET A 206 14.26 -16.51 6.64
N LEU A 207 13.04 -16.08 6.30
CA LEU A 207 12.81 -15.26 5.10
C LEU A 207 13.54 -13.92 5.09
N PRO A 208 13.59 -13.13 6.19
CA PRO A 208 14.25 -11.83 6.16
C PRO A 208 15.73 -11.94 5.81
N SER A 209 16.45 -12.97 6.28
CA SER A 209 17.88 -13.14 5.98
C SER A 209 18.12 -13.63 4.56
N MET A 210 17.22 -14.45 4.02
CA MET A 210 17.29 -14.93 2.64
C MET A 210 16.97 -13.81 1.63
N ILE A 211 16.05 -12.90 1.96
CA ILE A 211 15.72 -11.74 1.14
C ILE A 211 16.75 -10.60 1.34
N ARG A 212 17.26 -10.38 2.56
CA ARG A 212 18.25 -9.32 2.86
C ARG A 212 19.62 -9.52 2.23
N ARG A 213 20.03 -10.74 1.83
CA ARG A 213 21.33 -10.94 1.14
C ARG A 213 21.46 -10.13 -0.16
N ASN A 214 20.35 -9.63 -0.72
CA ASN A 214 20.33 -8.79 -1.92
C ASN A 214 20.14 -7.28 -1.67
N ASN A 215 19.96 -6.87 -0.40
CA ASN A 215 19.73 -5.47 -0.04
C ASN A 215 21.00 -4.89 0.60
N GLU A 216 21.72 -4.12 -0.22
CA GLU A 216 22.85 -3.27 0.20
C GLU A 216 22.46 -2.38 1.40
N ALA A 217 23.46 -1.91 2.15
CA ALA A 217 23.22 -0.97 3.25
C ALA A 217 22.44 0.27 2.74
N PRO A 218 21.51 0.83 3.55
CA PRO A 218 20.78 2.03 3.17
C PRO A 218 21.77 3.15 2.83
N LEU A 219 21.69 3.66 1.60
CA LEU A 219 22.46 4.83 1.20
C LEU A 219 21.78 6.09 1.78
N PRO A 220 22.53 7.17 2.04
CA PRO A 220 21.90 8.46 2.32
C PRO A 220 20.97 8.84 1.15
N LEU A 221 19.89 9.57 1.47
CA LEU A 221 18.99 10.09 0.45
C LEU A 221 19.75 11.08 -0.45
N ASP A 222 19.50 11.03 -1.75
CA ASP A 222 20.10 11.98 -2.71
C ASP A 222 19.60 13.40 -2.41
N GLU A 223 20.48 14.39 -2.47
CA GLU A 223 20.15 15.81 -2.31
C GLU A 223 19.00 16.22 -3.25
N ARG A 224 18.95 15.66 -4.46
CA ARG A 224 17.86 15.92 -5.42
C ARG A 224 16.50 15.42 -4.91
N ASP A 225 16.48 14.25 -4.27
CA ASP A 225 15.25 13.68 -3.71
C ASP A 225 14.80 14.50 -2.48
N ASP A 226 15.73 15.00 -1.66
CA ASP A 226 15.44 15.92 -0.54
C ASP A 226 14.86 17.25 -1.05
N MET A 227 15.46 17.84 -2.07
CA MET A 227 14.99 19.09 -2.68
C MET A 227 13.60 18.96 -3.31
N ALA A 228 13.25 17.78 -3.83
CA ALA A 228 11.91 17.53 -4.37
C ALA A 228 10.83 17.67 -3.29
N ILE A 229 11.10 17.19 -2.07
CA ILE A 229 10.17 17.32 -0.93
C ILE A 229 10.04 18.78 -0.50
N LEU A 230 11.14 19.54 -0.47
CA LEU A 230 11.08 20.97 -0.18
C LEU A 230 10.25 21.75 -1.22
N ASN A 231 10.38 21.40 -2.50
CA ASN A 231 9.59 22.00 -3.57
C ASN A 231 8.09 21.70 -3.44
N LEU A 232 7.71 20.50 -2.95
CA LEU A 232 6.32 20.18 -2.65
C LEU A 232 5.76 21.03 -1.50
N HIS A 233 6.52 21.25 -0.43
CA HIS A 233 6.11 22.16 0.65
C HIS A 233 5.94 23.60 0.16
N THR A 234 6.92 24.10 -0.59
CA THR A 234 6.87 25.45 -1.19
C THR A 234 5.66 25.61 -2.11
N LEU A 235 5.30 24.56 -2.87
CA LEU A 235 4.11 24.56 -3.70
C LEU A 235 2.84 24.69 -2.84
N LEU A 236 2.70 23.92 -1.76
CA LEU A 236 1.53 23.98 -0.87
C LEU A 236 1.34 25.33 -0.20
N ASP A 237 2.45 25.97 0.18
CA ASP A 237 2.45 27.27 0.85
C ASP A 237 2.31 28.45 -0.12
N GLY A 238 2.44 28.19 -1.43
CA GLY A 238 2.33 29.21 -2.47
C GLY A 238 0.90 29.67 -2.74
N ASP A 239 0.75 30.95 -3.05
CA ASP A 239 -0.55 31.60 -3.36
C ASP A 239 -1.28 30.97 -4.56
N ILE A 240 -0.54 30.29 -5.45
CA ILE A 240 -1.05 29.70 -6.70
C ILE A 240 -2.15 28.66 -6.43
N LEU A 241 -2.11 27.94 -5.29
CA LEU A 241 -3.09 26.89 -4.99
C LEU A 241 -4.34 27.38 -4.23
N SER A 242 -4.31 28.56 -3.60
CA SER A 242 -5.36 29.09 -2.71
C SER A 242 -6.07 27.99 -1.89
N LEU A 243 -5.29 27.20 -1.14
CA LEU A 243 -5.82 26.02 -0.46
C LEU A 243 -6.70 26.37 0.74
N SER A 244 -7.79 25.62 0.91
CA SER A 244 -8.45 25.57 2.22
C SER A 244 -7.51 24.99 3.27
N THR A 245 -7.62 25.42 4.53
CA THR A 245 -6.84 24.88 5.65
C THR A 245 -6.93 23.36 5.75
N LYS A 246 -8.08 22.78 5.41
CA LYS A 246 -8.28 21.32 5.40
C LYS A 246 -7.49 20.65 4.27
N THR A 247 -7.52 21.21 3.06
CA THR A 247 -6.80 20.65 1.90
C THR A 247 -5.29 20.70 2.13
N HIS A 248 -4.81 21.83 2.66
CA HIS A 248 -3.41 22.01 3.03
C HIS A 248 -2.95 20.94 4.03
N ALA A 249 -3.64 20.78 5.15
CA ALA A 249 -3.30 19.79 6.17
C ALA A 249 -3.30 18.34 5.65
N VAL A 250 -4.23 18.00 4.75
CA VAL A 250 -4.29 16.65 4.14
C VAL A 250 -3.09 16.41 3.21
N CYS A 251 -2.71 17.41 2.41
CA CYS A 251 -1.56 17.32 1.51
C CYS A 251 -0.23 17.33 2.29
N GLU A 252 -0.12 18.16 3.32
CA GLU A 252 1.04 18.24 4.21
C GLU A 252 1.30 16.87 4.88
N HIS A 253 0.26 16.21 5.39
CA HIS A 253 0.37 14.85 5.93
C HIS A 253 0.89 13.85 4.89
N ALA A 254 0.42 13.92 3.65
CA ALA A 254 0.86 13.03 2.58
C ALA A 254 2.33 13.28 2.17
N ILE A 255 2.78 14.54 2.15
CA ILE A 255 4.19 14.90 1.90
C ILE A 255 5.06 14.39 3.04
N HIS A 256 4.65 14.60 4.30
CA HIS A 256 5.40 14.10 5.45
C HIS A 256 5.55 12.58 5.40
N ALA A 257 4.46 11.85 5.09
CA ALA A 257 4.51 10.41 4.90
C ALA A 257 5.42 9.99 3.74
N LEU A 258 5.43 10.76 2.63
CA LEU A 258 6.32 10.51 1.48
C LEU A 258 7.78 10.69 1.87
N TYR A 259 8.09 11.74 2.64
CA TYR A 259 9.43 12.00 3.12
C TYR A 259 9.96 10.91 4.06
N GLN A 260 9.16 10.50 5.04
CA GLN A 260 9.54 9.40 5.93
C GLN A 260 9.80 8.10 5.15
N TRP A 261 8.99 7.82 4.15
CA TRP A 261 9.16 6.66 3.28
C TRP A 261 10.41 6.75 2.40
N LEU A 262 10.74 7.93 1.86
CA LEU A 262 11.98 8.17 1.12
C LEU A 262 13.22 7.91 1.98
N LEU A 263 13.21 8.34 3.25
CA LEU A 263 14.31 8.10 4.17
C LEU A 263 14.51 6.61 4.48
N VAL A 264 13.42 5.86 4.67
CA VAL A 264 13.48 4.41 4.94
C VAL A 264 13.93 3.62 3.72
N THR A 265 13.53 4.04 2.52
CA THR A 265 13.85 3.34 1.26
C THR A 265 15.09 3.87 0.56
N SER A 266 15.71 4.94 1.05
CA SER A 266 16.76 5.69 0.34
C SER A 266 16.34 6.06 -1.09
N GLY A 267 15.06 6.41 -1.29
CA GLY A 267 14.48 6.69 -2.61
C GLY A 267 14.42 5.49 -3.57
N ARG A 268 14.66 4.26 -3.09
CA ARG A 268 14.71 3.02 -3.88
C ARG A 268 13.93 1.91 -3.18
N PRO A 269 12.61 1.81 -3.38
CA PRO A 269 11.80 0.73 -2.81
C PRO A 269 12.28 -0.64 -3.32
N ARG A 270 12.66 -1.57 -2.44
CA ARG A 270 13.23 -2.89 -2.79
C ARG A 270 12.40 -4.07 -2.30
N THR A 271 11.44 -3.86 -1.40
CA THR A 271 10.60 -4.93 -0.86
C THR A 271 9.12 -4.68 -1.10
N TRP A 272 8.33 -5.76 -1.07
CA TRP A 272 6.86 -5.66 -1.12
C TRP A 272 6.30 -4.79 0.02
N ARG A 273 6.97 -4.75 1.17
CA ARG A 273 6.61 -3.88 2.29
C ARG A 273 6.81 -2.41 1.91
N ASP A 274 7.92 -2.07 1.27
CA ASP A 274 8.20 -0.69 0.84
C ASP A 274 7.10 -0.18 -0.10
N PHE A 275 6.54 -1.04 -0.96
CA PHE A 275 5.47 -0.65 -1.88
C PHE A 275 4.15 -0.37 -1.14
N ILE A 276 3.94 -0.96 0.03
CA ILE A 276 2.72 -0.86 0.83
C ILE A 276 2.76 0.36 1.75
N GLU A 277 3.92 0.75 2.26
CA GLU A 277 4.06 1.70 3.37
C GLU A 277 3.43 3.08 3.08
N TRP A 278 3.81 3.74 1.97
CA TRP A 278 3.24 5.04 1.65
C TRP A 278 1.74 4.99 1.32
N PRO A 279 1.25 4.08 0.44
CA PRO A 279 -0.18 3.92 0.19
C PRO A 279 -1.00 3.65 1.46
N ALA A 280 -0.42 3.02 2.48
CA ALA A 280 -1.08 2.76 3.76
C ALA A 280 -1.08 3.97 4.71
N ALA A 281 -0.14 4.92 4.55
CA ALA A 281 0.06 6.05 5.45
C ALA A 281 -0.81 7.28 5.10
N ILE A 282 -1.16 7.46 3.83
CA ILE A 282 -2.03 8.57 3.38
C ILE A 282 -3.48 8.43 3.90
N SER A 283 -4.23 9.51 3.99
CA SER A 283 -5.63 9.47 4.48
C SER A 283 -6.63 9.11 3.37
N ASP A 284 -7.85 8.72 3.75
CA ASP A 284 -8.93 8.50 2.77
C ASP A 284 -9.34 9.83 2.11
N GLU A 285 -9.23 10.96 2.84
CA GLU A 285 -9.45 12.30 2.31
C GLU A 285 -8.45 12.64 1.21
N PHE A 286 -7.18 12.25 1.35
CA PHE A 286 -6.18 12.45 0.30
C PHE A 286 -6.57 11.69 -0.99
N LEU A 287 -7.10 10.47 -0.86
CA LEU A 287 -7.58 9.70 -2.02
C LEU A 287 -8.73 10.39 -2.73
N VAL A 288 -9.67 10.96 -1.97
CA VAL A 288 -10.78 11.76 -2.55
C VAL A 288 -10.24 12.97 -3.29
N LEU A 289 -9.29 13.70 -2.70
CA LEU A 289 -8.65 14.86 -3.34
C LEU A 289 -7.95 14.47 -4.64
N ALA A 290 -7.14 13.42 -4.63
CA ALA A 290 -6.32 13.04 -5.77
C ALA A 290 -7.14 12.35 -6.89
N GLN A 291 -8.08 11.46 -6.56
CA GLN A 291 -8.80 10.66 -7.55
C GLN A 291 -10.10 11.30 -8.02
N GLN A 292 -10.93 11.75 -7.08
CA GLN A 292 -12.29 12.19 -7.39
C GLN A 292 -12.29 13.67 -7.77
N GLN A 293 -11.58 14.49 -7.00
CA GLN A 293 -11.50 15.93 -7.24
C GLN A 293 -10.36 16.32 -8.19
N LYS A 294 -9.39 15.42 -8.38
CA LYS A 294 -8.17 15.66 -9.17
C LYS A 294 -7.49 16.97 -8.78
N HIS A 295 -7.46 17.24 -7.47
CA HIS A 295 -6.91 18.48 -6.95
C HIS A 295 -5.40 18.56 -7.28
N PRO A 296 -4.91 19.65 -7.91
CA PRO A 296 -3.54 19.71 -8.43
C PRO A 296 -2.47 19.33 -7.40
N ALA A 297 -2.52 19.91 -6.20
CA ALA A 297 -1.60 19.57 -5.11
C ALA A 297 -1.52 18.05 -4.81
N ALA A 298 -2.67 17.38 -4.66
CA ALA A 298 -2.73 15.97 -4.32
C ALA A 298 -2.26 15.08 -5.48
N VAL A 299 -2.59 15.47 -6.73
CA VAL A 299 -2.14 14.78 -7.94
C VAL A 299 -0.62 14.91 -8.13
N ILE A 300 -0.04 16.09 -7.87
CA ILE A 300 1.42 16.30 -7.94
C ILE A 300 2.13 15.41 -6.92
N ILE A 301 1.64 15.31 -5.69
CA ILE A 301 2.19 14.40 -4.66
C ILE A 301 2.09 12.93 -5.11
N LEU A 302 0.96 12.53 -5.71
CA LEU A 302 0.80 11.18 -6.28
C LEU A 302 1.83 10.90 -7.39
N ILE A 303 2.10 11.87 -8.25
CA ILE A 303 3.11 11.74 -9.32
C ILE A 303 4.51 11.57 -8.72
N HIS A 304 4.83 12.23 -7.60
CA HIS A 304 6.11 12.02 -6.91
C HIS A 304 6.23 10.59 -6.39
N TRP A 305 5.16 10.03 -5.83
CA TRP A 305 5.16 8.61 -5.44
C TRP A 305 5.40 7.70 -6.65
N CYS A 306 4.75 7.94 -7.79
CA CYS A 306 5.02 7.20 -9.03
C CYS A 306 6.50 7.32 -9.46
N ALA A 307 7.08 8.52 -9.38
CA ALA A 307 8.47 8.77 -9.73
C ALA A 307 9.46 7.96 -8.86
N VAL A 308 9.21 7.86 -7.56
CA VAL A 308 10.02 7.01 -6.66
C VAL A 308 9.79 5.52 -6.94
N MET A 309 8.54 5.11 -7.21
CA MET A 309 8.25 3.73 -7.61
C MET A 309 8.94 3.35 -8.93
N GLY A 310 9.30 4.31 -9.77
CA GLY A 310 10.15 4.10 -10.96
C GLY A 310 11.57 3.60 -10.65
N ASN A 311 12.06 3.80 -9.41
CA ASN A 311 13.33 3.26 -8.94
C ASN A 311 13.22 1.84 -8.36
N ALA A 312 12.01 1.25 -8.32
CA ALA A 312 11.84 -0.12 -7.86
C ALA A 312 12.53 -1.12 -8.80
N PRO A 313 12.80 -2.35 -8.34
CA PRO A 313 13.33 -3.41 -9.19
C PRO A 313 12.50 -3.57 -10.46
N LYS A 314 13.17 -3.79 -11.59
CA LYS A 314 12.54 -4.02 -12.91
C LYS A 314 11.93 -5.41 -13.01
N ALA A 315 11.09 -5.77 -12.04
CA ALA A 315 10.30 -6.99 -12.09
C ALA A 315 9.42 -6.94 -13.34
N TRP A 316 9.40 -8.04 -14.09
CA TRP A 316 8.74 -8.10 -15.40
C TRP A 316 7.28 -7.63 -15.36
N PHE A 317 6.55 -7.88 -14.26
CA PHE A 317 5.15 -7.51 -14.12
C PHE A 317 4.90 -6.02 -13.81
N MET A 318 5.93 -5.26 -13.40
CA MET A 318 5.86 -3.82 -13.13
C MET A 318 6.50 -2.97 -14.23
N ASP A 319 7.09 -3.59 -15.25
CA ASP A 319 7.81 -2.87 -16.28
C ASP A 319 6.91 -1.82 -16.97
N GLY A 320 7.43 -0.59 -17.07
CA GLY A 320 6.72 0.58 -17.60
C GLY A 320 5.54 1.10 -16.75
N TRP A 321 5.14 0.42 -15.67
CA TRP A 321 3.95 0.78 -14.89
C TRP A 321 4.07 2.17 -14.26
N ALA A 322 5.20 2.49 -13.61
CA ALA A 322 5.39 3.74 -12.90
C ALA A 322 5.29 4.96 -13.84
N VAL A 323 5.89 4.85 -15.03
CA VAL A 323 5.80 5.88 -16.08
C VAL A 323 4.37 6.04 -16.57
N ALA A 324 3.69 4.93 -16.90
CA ALA A 324 2.31 4.99 -17.37
C ALA A 324 1.35 5.57 -16.32
N ALA A 325 1.51 5.16 -15.06
CA ALA A 325 0.77 5.66 -13.91
C ALA A 325 1.00 7.16 -13.67
N GLY A 326 2.25 7.60 -13.71
CA GLY A 326 2.63 9.01 -13.57
C GLY A 326 2.10 9.87 -14.72
N SER A 327 2.26 9.43 -15.96
CA SER A 327 1.71 10.12 -17.15
C SER A 327 0.19 10.23 -17.10
N GLN A 328 -0.50 9.17 -16.67
CA GLN A 328 -1.95 9.20 -16.49
C GLN A 328 -2.36 10.22 -15.42
N ALA A 329 -1.68 10.25 -14.28
CA ALA A 329 -1.95 11.25 -13.24
C ALA A 329 -1.66 12.68 -13.73
N MET A 330 -0.59 12.87 -14.50
CA MET A 330 -0.22 14.15 -15.08
C MET A 330 -1.25 14.66 -16.10
N SER A 331 -1.92 13.76 -16.83
CA SER A 331 -3.01 14.13 -17.76
C SER A 331 -4.21 14.78 -17.07
N TRP A 332 -4.31 14.68 -15.73
CA TRP A 332 -5.36 15.33 -14.95
C TRP A 332 -5.02 16.77 -14.56
N LEU A 333 -3.79 17.22 -14.83
CA LEU A 333 -3.32 18.55 -14.52
C LEU A 333 -3.40 19.46 -15.75
N ASP A 334 -3.82 20.71 -15.52
CA ASP A 334 -3.67 21.76 -16.53
C ASP A 334 -2.19 22.07 -16.80
N GLU A 335 -1.90 22.69 -17.93
CA GLU A 335 -0.53 22.96 -18.38
C GLU A 335 0.28 23.80 -17.38
N SER A 336 -0.37 24.77 -16.73
CA SER A 336 0.26 25.61 -15.69
C SER A 336 0.80 24.78 -14.51
N TRP A 337 0.07 23.74 -14.09
CA TRP A 337 0.50 22.84 -13.03
C TRP A 337 1.59 21.89 -13.49
N ARG A 338 1.54 21.43 -14.74
CA ARG A 338 2.58 20.56 -15.33
C ARG A 338 3.94 21.25 -15.44
N GLN A 339 3.94 22.57 -15.56
CA GLN A 339 5.14 23.41 -15.60
C GLN A 339 5.52 24.00 -14.25
N SER A 340 4.81 23.66 -13.16
CA SER A 340 5.14 24.18 -11.83
C SER A 340 6.50 23.67 -11.33
N PRO A 341 7.20 24.43 -10.46
CA PRO A 341 8.49 24.01 -9.90
C PRO A 341 8.42 22.67 -9.16
N GLY A 342 7.28 22.37 -8.53
CA GLY A 342 7.03 21.09 -7.87
C GLY A 342 7.06 19.90 -8.84
N MET A 343 6.78 20.09 -10.13
CA MET A 343 6.69 19.00 -11.10
C MET A 343 8.02 18.65 -11.79
N VAL A 344 9.01 19.55 -11.79
CA VAL A 344 10.27 19.39 -12.54
C VAL A 344 10.97 18.08 -12.21
N TRP A 345 11.21 17.82 -10.92
CA TRP A 345 11.91 16.60 -10.47
C TRP A 345 11.15 15.32 -10.86
N ALA A 346 9.84 15.30 -10.67
CA ALA A 346 9.06 14.09 -10.93
C ALA A 346 8.99 13.76 -12.42
N ARG A 347 8.94 14.79 -13.27
CA ARG A 347 9.00 14.66 -14.74
C ARG A 347 10.33 14.13 -15.23
N GLU A 348 11.43 14.72 -14.77
CA GLU A 348 12.78 14.24 -15.11
C GLU A 348 12.97 12.78 -14.70
N LYS A 349 12.53 12.41 -13.50
CA LYS A 349 12.67 11.05 -12.97
C LYS A 349 11.83 10.02 -13.72
N LEU A 350 10.66 10.42 -14.22
CA LEU A 350 9.80 9.58 -15.05
C LEU A 350 10.14 9.63 -16.55
N MET A 351 11.07 10.51 -16.96
CA MET A 351 11.46 10.76 -18.35
C MET A 351 10.30 11.22 -19.26
N ILE A 352 9.44 12.12 -18.77
CA ILE A 352 8.19 12.59 -19.45
C ILE A 352 7.97 14.10 -19.43
#